data_AF-A0A370TBT6-F1
#
_entry.id   AF-A0A370TBT6-F1
#
_cell.length_a   1.000
_cell.length_b   1.000
_cell.length_c   1.000
_cell.angle_alpha   90.00
_cell.angle_beta   90.00
_cell.angle_gamma   90.00
#
_symmetry.space_group_name_H-M   'P 1'
#
loop_
_entity.id
_entity.type
_entity.pdbx_description
1 polymer ?
#
loop_
_entity_poly.entity_id
_entity_poly.type
_entity_poly.pdbx_seq_one_letter_code
_entity_poly.pdbx_strand_id
1 'polypeptide(L)'
;MTDQATATQACFACGTGSPNSLLSTSQPSKSPSVSSSTFSLSFKLPDSRPSSPSPSVFSNSSDRTMSSSSSRPDRTPAEAERDYFSENPAPANLEKYAAQAKEFIDFHAAAGRRVVLVTSGGTTVPLERQTVRFIDNFSAGTRGATSAEYFLENDYAVIFLHRQFSLLPYSRHYSHATNCFLDFLSEGSDGSVIANEEYREKMLTVLRKYNSAKKENRLLTLPFTTINDYLFVLRAVAHDMRPLGPNGLLYLAAAVSDFFVPPERMVEHKIQSTNATDLNRTAAKDPADDEEVFDNFDSSPAVPRNKRLIIDLDPVPKFLKNLVDGWAPEGMIVSFKLETDPHILIQKAQYSLDRYQHHLVIGNLLSTRKWEVVFVAPGQPGRWIRVPRNRRKKSIGGNERLVGVAAEGTETIERPLDPKDLPDGEPEVEIESLIIPAVEAMHTSHIKKNQESLKSLPRDASLPPDQAALLQEAVASG
;
A
#
# COMPACT_ATOMS: atom_id res chain seq x y z
N MET A 1 -37.92 42.73 30.53
CA MET A 1 -39.27 42.19 30.83
C MET A 1 -39.10 40.99 31.75
N THR A 2 -40.12 40.72 32.55
CA THR A 2 -40.23 39.61 33.52
C THR A 2 -40.53 38.26 32.83
N ASP A 3 -40.61 37.09 33.49
CA ASP A 3 -39.95 36.49 34.69
C ASP A 3 -40.65 35.13 34.97
N GLN A 4 -39.94 34.10 35.48
CA GLN A 4 -40.51 32.89 36.15
C GLN A 4 -41.52 32.00 35.34
N ALA A 5 -41.98 30.80 35.75
CA ALA A 5 -41.51 29.78 36.73
C ALA A 5 -42.13 28.35 36.48
N THR A 6 -41.46 27.32 37.01
CA THR A 6 -41.93 26.03 37.59
C THR A 6 -43.12 25.18 37.04
N ALA A 7 -42.80 23.90 36.75
CA ALA A 7 -43.35 22.64 37.35
C ALA A 7 -44.83 22.23 37.05
N THR A 8 -45.30 20.97 37.18
CA THR A 8 -45.15 19.98 38.29
C THR A 8 -45.58 18.55 37.86
N GLN A 9 -44.91 17.50 38.40
CA GLN A 9 -45.35 16.13 38.87
C GLN A 9 -46.74 15.54 38.43
N ALA A 10 -47.01 14.22 38.36
CA ALA A 10 -46.80 13.10 39.32
C ALA A 10 -47.27 11.74 38.67
N CYS A 11 -47.30 10.52 39.22
CA CYS A 11 -46.53 9.76 40.25
C CYS A 11 -47.04 8.29 40.41
N PHE A 12 -46.14 7.28 40.50
CA PHE A 12 -46.23 6.05 41.38
C PHE A 12 -47.38 4.98 41.19
N ALA A 13 -47.33 3.70 41.62
CA ALA A 13 -46.33 2.83 42.31
C ALA A 13 -46.58 1.29 42.11
N CYS A 14 -45.59 0.45 42.51
CA CYS A 14 -45.67 -0.94 43.05
C CYS A 14 -46.28 -2.11 42.22
N GLY A 15 -45.85 -3.39 42.41
CA GLY A 15 -44.71 -3.90 43.20
C GLY A 15 -44.62 -5.45 43.34
N THR A 16 -43.43 -5.94 43.75
CA THR A 16 -43.09 -7.23 44.43
C THR A 16 -43.63 -8.60 43.93
N GLY A 17 -42.72 -9.55 43.63
CA GLY A 17 -43.06 -10.99 43.56
C GLY A 17 -41.90 -11.96 43.30
N SER A 18 -41.73 -12.98 44.16
CA SER A 18 -40.80 -14.13 44.10
C SER A 18 -41.20 -15.11 45.24
N PRO A 19 -40.78 -16.41 45.32
CA PRO A 19 -39.72 -17.12 44.56
C PRO A 19 -40.14 -18.55 44.08
N ASN A 20 -39.16 -19.44 43.85
CA ASN A 20 -39.23 -20.93 43.78
C ASN A 20 -39.89 -21.58 42.55
N SER A 21 -39.58 -22.84 42.16
CA SER A 21 -38.35 -23.69 42.29
C SER A 21 -38.53 -25.00 41.48
N LEU A 22 -37.52 -25.90 41.55
CA LEU A 22 -37.53 -27.33 41.19
C LEU A 22 -37.17 -27.79 39.76
N LEU A 23 -36.31 -28.80 39.80
CA LEU A 23 -35.72 -29.64 38.77
C LEU A 23 -36.73 -30.41 37.89
N SER A 24 -36.30 -30.78 36.68
CA SER A 24 -36.26 -32.21 36.30
C SER A 24 -35.27 -32.47 35.15
N THR A 25 -34.81 -33.72 35.04
CA THR A 25 -33.86 -34.22 34.02
C THR A 25 -34.56 -35.01 32.92
N SER A 26 -34.14 -34.88 31.66
CA SER A 26 -33.88 -36.04 30.75
C SER A 26 -33.51 -35.63 29.31
N GLN A 27 -32.58 -36.38 28.71
CA GLN A 27 -32.40 -36.58 27.27
C GLN A 27 -32.95 -37.97 26.88
N PRO A 28 -33.02 -38.39 25.59
CA PRO A 28 -33.13 -37.63 24.33
C PRO A 28 -34.28 -38.17 23.43
N SER A 29 -34.54 -37.58 22.25
CA SER A 29 -34.47 -38.31 20.95
C SER A 29 -35.09 -37.58 19.73
N LYS A 30 -34.47 -37.85 18.57
CA LYS A 30 -34.99 -37.88 17.17
C LYS A 30 -35.59 -36.62 16.52
N SER A 31 -35.21 -36.46 15.26
CA SER A 31 -35.65 -35.46 14.28
C SER A 31 -37.08 -35.71 13.75
N PRO A 32 -37.65 -34.71 13.08
CA PRO A 32 -37.84 -34.88 11.63
C PRO A 32 -37.20 -33.77 10.79
N SER A 33 -37.01 -34.06 9.50
CA SER A 33 -36.46 -33.15 8.49
C SER A 33 -37.50 -32.16 7.95
N VAL A 34 -37.08 -30.91 7.68
CA VAL A 34 -37.84 -29.95 6.86
C VAL A 34 -37.01 -29.61 5.62
N SER A 35 -37.63 -29.68 4.45
CA SER A 35 -37.01 -29.39 3.14
C SER A 35 -36.98 -27.89 2.85
N SER A 36 -35.83 -27.35 2.47
CA SER A 36 -35.71 -26.04 1.83
C SER A 36 -35.72 -26.17 0.31
N SER A 37 -36.45 -25.28 -0.37
CA SER A 37 -36.70 -25.34 -1.82
C SER A 37 -35.65 -24.54 -2.62
N THR A 38 -34.77 -25.25 -3.33
CA THR A 38 -33.84 -24.64 -4.28
C THR A 38 -34.55 -24.25 -5.58
N PHE A 39 -34.74 -22.95 -5.81
CA PHE A 39 -35.18 -22.43 -7.10
C PHE A 39 -34.08 -22.62 -8.15
N SER A 40 -34.34 -23.45 -9.17
CA SER A 40 -33.46 -23.64 -10.32
C SER A 40 -34.06 -22.95 -11.55
N LEU A 41 -33.35 -21.96 -12.10
CA LEU A 41 -33.73 -21.25 -13.33
C LEU A 41 -32.93 -21.79 -14.52
N SER A 42 -33.46 -22.83 -15.16
CA SER A 42 -32.88 -23.44 -16.36
C SER A 42 -33.10 -22.58 -17.61
N PHE A 43 -32.06 -21.87 -18.05
CA PHE A 43 -32.05 -21.21 -19.35
C PHE A 43 -31.75 -22.20 -20.48
N LYS A 44 -32.67 -22.33 -21.45
CA LYS A 44 -32.42 -23.07 -22.69
C LYS A 44 -31.57 -22.23 -23.64
N LEU A 45 -30.31 -22.62 -23.83
CA LEU A 45 -29.45 -22.12 -24.91
C LEU A 45 -29.62 -23.03 -26.15
N PRO A 46 -29.64 -22.49 -27.37
CA PRO A 46 -29.61 -23.30 -28.59
C PRO A 46 -28.19 -23.76 -28.92
N ASP A 47 -28.04 -25.00 -29.38
CA ASP A 47 -26.75 -25.58 -29.80
C ASP A 47 -26.29 -25.03 -31.17
N SER A 48 -25.42 -24.01 -31.15
CA SER A 48 -24.60 -23.65 -32.31
C SER A 48 -23.25 -23.07 -31.86
N ARG A 49 -22.22 -23.92 -31.85
CA ARG A 49 -20.86 -23.58 -31.41
C ARG A 49 -19.89 -23.54 -32.59
N PRO A 50 -19.45 -22.36 -33.07
CA PRO A 50 -18.35 -22.26 -34.02
C PRO A 50 -17.07 -22.86 -33.43
N SER A 51 -16.31 -23.58 -34.24
CA SER A 51 -15.09 -24.28 -33.82
C SER A 51 -13.95 -23.31 -33.53
N SER A 52 -13.42 -23.35 -32.32
CA SER A 52 -12.20 -22.63 -31.92
C SER A 52 -10.93 -23.30 -32.50
N PRO A 53 -10.05 -22.56 -33.21
CA PRO A 53 -8.71 -23.02 -33.54
C PRO A 53 -7.74 -22.86 -32.36
N SER A 54 -6.74 -23.73 -32.25
CA SER A 54 -5.66 -23.71 -31.25
C SER A 54 -4.50 -24.62 -31.73
N PRO A 55 -3.26 -24.49 -31.21
CA PRO A 55 -2.49 -23.24 -31.22
C PRO A 55 -1.05 -23.43 -31.75
N SER A 56 -0.61 -22.57 -32.67
CA SER A 56 0.79 -22.35 -33.07
C SER A 56 0.83 -21.04 -33.90
N VAL A 57 1.92 -20.29 -34.05
CA VAL A 57 3.37 -20.54 -33.87
C VAL A 57 4.03 -19.36 -33.12
N PHE A 58 5.11 -19.58 -32.36
CA PHE A 58 5.97 -18.51 -31.84
C PHE A 58 6.64 -17.73 -32.98
N SER A 59 6.48 -16.41 -33.06
CA SER A 59 7.31 -15.57 -33.94
C SER A 59 7.77 -14.29 -33.23
N ASN A 60 9.08 -14.06 -33.23
CA ASN A 60 9.69 -12.82 -32.74
C ASN A 60 9.47 -11.71 -33.78
N SER A 61 8.42 -10.91 -33.64
CA SER A 61 8.21 -9.63 -34.35
C SER A 61 7.18 -8.76 -33.62
N SER A 62 7.60 -8.10 -32.54
CA SER A 62 6.77 -7.14 -31.80
C SER A 62 7.47 -5.79 -31.63
N ASP A 63 8.06 -5.31 -32.72
CA ASP A 63 8.53 -3.94 -32.86
C ASP A 63 8.29 -3.50 -34.32
N ARG A 64 7.81 -2.28 -34.52
CA ARG A 64 7.21 -1.77 -35.78
C ARG A 64 5.90 -2.49 -36.22
N THR A 65 4.75 -1.91 -35.88
CA THR A 65 3.77 -1.35 -36.85
C THR A 65 2.57 -0.75 -36.08
N MET A 66 2.78 0.45 -35.54
CA MET A 66 1.73 1.47 -35.35
C MET A 66 2.43 2.83 -35.38
N SER A 67 2.52 3.44 -36.57
CA SER A 67 3.16 4.74 -36.76
C SER A 67 2.30 5.60 -37.69
N SER A 68 1.31 6.25 -37.06
CA SER A 68 0.47 7.27 -37.68
C SER A 68 0.11 8.32 -36.62
N SER A 69 0.51 9.56 -36.87
CA SER A 69 0.06 10.78 -36.17
C SER A 69 0.12 10.80 -34.63
N SER A 70 1.33 10.74 -34.04
CA SER A 70 1.69 11.51 -32.82
C SER A 70 3.17 11.32 -32.40
N SER A 71 4.10 11.67 -33.28
CA SER A 71 5.55 11.54 -33.01
C SER A 71 6.07 12.62 -32.03
N ARG A 72 5.74 12.53 -30.74
CA ARG A 72 6.57 13.11 -29.67
C ARG A 72 7.87 12.27 -29.57
N PRO A 73 9.05 12.90 -29.39
CA PRO A 73 10.28 12.15 -29.16
C PRO A 73 10.23 11.41 -27.81
N ASP A 74 11.08 10.39 -27.66
CA ASP A 74 11.15 9.57 -26.45
C ASP A 74 11.66 10.44 -25.28
N ARG A 75 10.73 10.88 -24.42
CA ARG A 75 10.96 11.87 -23.36
C ARG A 75 11.96 11.36 -22.32
N THR A 76 12.93 12.18 -21.93
CA THR A 76 13.81 11.81 -20.80
C THR A 76 13.02 11.70 -19.49
N PRO A 77 13.50 10.95 -18.48
CA PRO A 77 12.81 10.84 -17.18
C PRO A 77 12.59 12.20 -16.50
N ALA A 78 13.50 13.16 -16.68
CA ALA A 78 13.38 14.51 -16.12
C ALA A 78 12.31 15.35 -16.83
N GLU A 79 12.17 15.22 -18.16
CA GLU A 79 11.09 15.86 -18.91
C GLU A 79 9.74 15.22 -18.58
N ALA A 80 9.66 13.90 -18.49
CA ALA A 80 8.44 13.21 -18.10
C ALA A 80 7.98 13.54 -16.66
N GLU A 81 8.93 13.84 -15.75
CA GLU A 81 8.62 14.41 -14.44
C GLU A 81 8.09 15.84 -14.55
N ARG A 82 8.86 16.74 -15.17
CA ARG A 82 8.50 18.17 -15.31
C ARG A 82 7.13 18.33 -15.94
N ASP A 83 6.89 17.62 -17.05
CA ASP A 83 5.67 17.70 -17.82
C ASP A 83 4.50 17.25 -16.94
N TYR A 84 4.58 16.07 -16.28
CA TYR A 84 3.54 15.59 -15.36
C TYR A 84 3.21 16.58 -14.23
N PHE A 85 4.21 17.09 -13.52
CA PHE A 85 4.00 18.03 -12.40
C PHE A 85 3.64 19.45 -12.84
N SER A 86 3.62 19.74 -14.15
CA SER A 86 3.07 20.97 -14.74
C SER A 86 1.67 20.78 -15.35
N GLU A 87 1.39 19.58 -15.89
CA GLU A 87 0.11 19.18 -16.49
C GLU A 87 -0.93 18.79 -15.41
N ASN A 88 -0.47 18.39 -14.20
CA ASN A 88 -1.32 18.00 -13.07
C ASN A 88 -1.22 19.01 -11.91
N PRO A 89 -2.33 19.51 -11.34
CA PRO A 89 -2.30 20.50 -10.26
C PRO A 89 -1.89 19.90 -8.92
N ALA A 90 -1.18 20.70 -8.10
CA ALA A 90 -0.76 20.30 -6.77
C ALA A 90 -1.95 20.09 -5.80
N PRO A 91 -1.91 19.08 -4.91
CA PRO A 91 -2.93 18.89 -3.86
C PRO A 91 -2.97 20.07 -2.88
N ALA A 92 -4.16 20.51 -2.49
CA ALA A 92 -4.36 21.66 -1.59
C ALA A 92 -3.73 21.50 -0.19
N ASN A 93 -3.41 20.27 0.25
CA ASN A 93 -2.73 20.01 1.52
C ASN A 93 -1.19 19.88 1.39
N LEU A 94 -0.62 20.00 0.18
CA LEU A 94 0.80 19.69 -0.07
C LEU A 94 1.75 20.52 0.78
N GLU A 95 1.58 21.84 0.83
CA GLU A 95 2.44 22.75 1.59
C GLU A 95 2.45 22.39 3.08
N LYS A 96 1.28 22.06 3.63
CA LYS A 96 1.12 21.61 5.02
C LYS A 96 1.86 20.29 5.27
N TYR A 97 1.71 19.30 4.39
CA TYR A 97 2.38 18.00 4.57
C TYR A 97 3.89 18.09 4.36
N ALA A 98 4.36 18.95 3.45
CA ALA A 98 5.79 19.25 3.28
C ALA A 98 6.36 19.93 4.53
N ALA A 99 5.72 20.99 5.05
CA ALA A 99 6.15 21.65 6.28
C ALA A 99 6.23 20.69 7.49
N GLN A 100 5.21 19.83 7.66
CA GLN A 100 5.20 18.81 8.73
C GLN A 100 6.29 17.75 8.54
N ALA A 101 6.57 17.34 7.29
CA ALA A 101 7.66 16.42 6.99
C ALA A 101 9.02 17.05 7.26
N LYS A 102 9.24 18.28 6.80
CA LYS A 102 10.49 19.01 7.00
C LYS A 102 10.82 19.24 8.47
N GLU A 103 9.86 19.72 9.27
CA GLU A 103 10.04 19.90 10.73
C GLU A 103 10.48 18.59 11.40
N PHE A 104 9.84 17.47 11.04
CA PHE A 104 10.17 16.14 11.55
C PHE A 104 11.55 15.65 11.08
N ILE A 105 11.90 15.89 9.81
CA ILE A 105 13.20 15.49 9.23
C ILE A 105 14.34 16.30 9.86
N ASP A 106 14.21 17.63 9.94
CA ASP A 106 15.22 18.52 10.53
C ASP A 106 15.49 18.14 11.99
N PHE A 107 14.44 17.84 12.77
CA PHE A 107 14.54 17.37 14.16
C PHE A 107 15.35 16.07 14.30
N HIS A 108 15.08 15.06 13.44
CA HIS A 108 15.79 13.78 13.51
C HIS A 108 17.18 13.82 12.88
N ALA A 109 17.39 14.68 11.87
CA ALA A 109 18.71 14.94 11.28
C ALA A 109 19.67 15.56 12.31
N ALA A 110 19.21 16.58 13.05
CA ALA A 110 19.97 17.18 14.15
C ALA A 110 20.27 16.17 15.29
N ALA A 111 19.39 15.20 15.51
CA ALA A 111 19.61 14.10 16.45
C ALA A 111 20.48 12.95 15.89
N GLY A 112 20.95 13.03 14.63
CA GLY A 112 21.71 11.96 13.97
C GLY A 112 20.93 10.65 13.75
N ARG A 113 19.59 10.69 13.85
CA ARG A 113 18.73 9.50 13.81
C ARG A 113 18.40 9.12 12.36
N ARG A 114 18.35 7.81 12.09
CA ARG A 114 17.86 7.29 10.80
C ARG A 114 16.36 7.56 10.64
N VAL A 115 15.97 8.09 9.49
CA VAL A 115 14.56 8.35 9.15
C VAL A 115 14.17 7.48 7.96
N VAL A 116 13.02 6.82 8.06
CA VAL A 116 12.43 6.03 6.97
C VAL A 116 11.10 6.62 6.51
N LEU A 117 10.97 6.87 5.21
CA LEU A 117 9.69 7.10 4.54
C LEU A 117 9.09 5.75 4.14
N VAL A 118 8.11 5.29 4.91
CA VAL A 118 7.30 4.11 4.59
C VAL A 118 6.08 4.56 3.78
N THR A 119 5.92 4.06 2.56
CA THR A 119 4.67 4.24 1.81
C THR A 119 3.74 3.03 1.96
N SER A 120 2.43 3.26 2.09
CA SER A 120 1.46 2.21 2.42
C SER A 120 0.08 2.42 1.80
N GLY A 121 -0.64 1.31 1.57
CA GLY A 121 -1.98 1.30 0.97
C GLY A 121 -1.98 1.49 -0.55
N GLY A 122 -3.16 1.66 -1.15
CA GLY A 122 -3.34 1.81 -2.60
C GLY A 122 -3.63 3.25 -3.04
N THR A 123 -3.17 3.64 -4.23
CA THR A 123 -3.59 4.90 -4.88
C THR A 123 -4.89 4.72 -5.67
N THR A 124 -5.73 5.76 -5.73
CA THR A 124 -6.86 5.84 -6.66
C THR A 124 -6.54 6.65 -7.92
N VAL A 125 -7.26 6.36 -9.00
CA VAL A 125 -7.32 7.16 -10.23
C VAL A 125 -8.77 7.63 -10.40
N PRO A 126 -9.08 8.91 -10.15
CA PRO A 126 -10.37 9.51 -10.51
C PRO A 126 -10.69 9.33 -11.99
N LEU A 127 -11.95 9.06 -12.32
CA LEU A 127 -12.47 9.07 -13.70
C LEU A 127 -13.21 10.37 -14.05
N GLU A 128 -13.68 11.08 -13.03
CA GLU A 128 -14.38 12.36 -13.14
C GLU A 128 -13.77 13.37 -12.15
N ARG A 129 -13.76 14.67 -12.50
CA ARG A 129 -13.20 15.74 -11.65
C ARG A 129 -14.05 15.92 -10.38
N GLN A 130 -15.37 15.89 -10.51
CA GLN A 130 -16.31 15.64 -9.42
C GLN A 130 -16.47 14.13 -9.25
N THR A 131 -15.46 13.51 -8.66
CA THR A 131 -15.25 12.05 -8.66
C THR A 131 -16.40 11.28 -8.03
N VAL A 132 -17.09 10.47 -8.84
CA VAL A 132 -18.07 9.48 -8.38
C VAL A 132 -17.52 8.06 -8.57
N ARG A 133 -16.60 7.88 -9.52
CA ARG A 133 -15.93 6.62 -9.84
C ARG A 133 -14.42 6.81 -9.89
N PHE A 134 -13.71 5.78 -9.45
CA PHE A 134 -12.25 5.71 -9.52
C PHE A 134 -11.80 4.26 -9.73
N ILE A 135 -10.62 4.09 -10.30
CA ILE A 135 -9.87 2.83 -10.26
C ILE A 135 -9.06 2.82 -8.96
N ASP A 136 -8.90 1.67 -8.31
CA ASP A 136 -8.18 1.54 -7.04
C ASP A 136 -7.20 0.36 -7.07
N ASN A 137 -5.96 0.60 -6.64
CA ASN A 137 -4.92 -0.41 -6.56
C ASN A 137 -5.01 -1.15 -5.21
N PHE A 138 -5.62 -2.34 -5.19
CA PHE A 138 -5.91 -3.08 -3.95
C PHE A 138 -4.69 -3.25 -3.01
N SER A 139 -4.70 -2.52 -1.89
CA SER A 139 -3.80 -2.73 -0.76
C SER A 139 -4.41 -2.17 0.53
N ALA A 140 -4.68 -3.06 1.49
CA ALA A 140 -5.13 -2.69 2.83
C ALA A 140 -4.06 -1.98 3.69
N GLY A 141 -2.80 -1.89 3.21
CA GLY A 141 -1.71 -1.25 3.94
C GLY A 141 -1.02 -2.11 5.00
N THR A 142 -1.37 -3.40 5.15
CA THR A 142 -0.81 -4.29 6.19
C THR A 142 0.72 -4.30 6.19
N ARG A 143 1.35 -4.55 5.03
CA ARG A 143 2.82 -4.59 4.89
C ARG A 143 3.47 -3.31 5.43
N GLY A 144 2.98 -2.14 5.01
CA GLY A 144 3.52 -0.86 5.46
C GLY A 144 3.29 -0.62 6.95
N ALA A 145 2.05 -0.80 7.43
CA ALA A 145 1.70 -0.55 8.83
C ALA A 145 2.48 -1.44 9.81
N THR A 146 2.59 -2.73 9.51
CA THR A 146 3.42 -3.67 10.28
C THR A 146 4.91 -3.31 10.18
N SER A 147 5.40 -2.97 8.98
CA SER A 147 6.81 -2.58 8.78
C SER A 147 7.18 -1.32 9.58
N ALA A 148 6.29 -0.34 9.67
CA ALA A 148 6.48 0.87 10.45
C ALA A 148 6.60 0.58 11.96
N GLU A 149 5.81 -0.37 12.50
CA GLU A 149 5.97 -0.82 13.90
C GLU A 149 7.36 -1.42 14.14
N TYR A 150 7.81 -2.32 13.26
CA TYR A 150 9.15 -2.90 13.37
C TYR A 150 10.29 -1.90 13.10
N PHE A 151 10.11 -0.88 12.24
CA PHE A 151 11.11 0.20 12.08
C PHE A 151 11.23 1.04 13.36
N LEU A 152 10.12 1.34 14.04
CA LEU A 152 10.13 2.00 15.35
C LEU A 152 10.79 1.13 16.44
N GLU A 153 10.71 -0.20 16.33
CA GLU A 153 11.40 -1.12 17.23
C GLU A 153 12.91 -1.25 16.95
N ASN A 154 13.36 -0.96 15.72
CA ASN A 154 14.79 -0.93 15.33
C ASN A 154 15.34 0.52 15.25
N ASP A 155 14.94 1.36 16.20
CA ASP A 155 15.43 2.74 16.46
C ASP A 155 15.21 3.81 15.35
N TYR A 156 14.47 3.53 14.28
CA TYR A 156 14.16 4.56 13.26
C TYR A 156 13.16 5.59 13.78
N ALA A 157 13.17 6.78 13.16
CA ALA A 157 11.98 7.62 13.04
C ALA A 157 11.26 7.31 11.71
N VAL A 158 9.93 7.32 11.70
CA VAL A 158 9.10 6.87 10.57
C VAL A 158 8.19 8.00 10.09
N ILE A 159 8.28 8.32 8.80
CA ILE A 159 7.27 9.08 8.06
C ILE A 159 6.38 8.05 7.36
N PHE A 160 5.10 8.03 7.69
CA PHE A 160 4.12 7.06 7.21
C PHE A 160 3.17 7.69 6.20
N LEU A 161 3.57 7.68 4.92
CA LEU A 161 2.78 8.18 3.79
C LEU A 161 1.79 7.09 3.37
N HIS A 162 0.50 7.27 3.66
CA HIS A 162 -0.48 6.18 3.61
C HIS A 162 -1.79 6.55 2.94
N ARG A 163 -2.43 5.58 2.29
CA ARG A 163 -3.80 5.74 1.79
C ARG A 163 -4.74 6.07 2.97
N GLN A 164 -5.50 7.14 2.86
CA GLN A 164 -6.50 7.54 3.85
C GLN A 164 -7.46 6.38 4.15
N PHE A 165 -7.72 6.13 5.43
CA PHE A 165 -8.52 5.01 5.95
C PHE A 165 -7.97 3.59 5.70
N SER A 166 -6.75 3.43 5.17
CA SER A 166 -6.03 2.15 5.20
C SER A 166 -5.39 1.89 6.57
N LEU A 167 -4.74 0.73 6.75
CA LEU A 167 -4.10 0.38 8.01
C LEU A 167 -3.00 1.37 8.42
N LEU A 168 -3.09 1.84 9.66
CA LEU A 168 -2.10 2.67 10.35
C LEU A 168 -1.32 1.83 11.38
N PRO A 169 -0.08 2.22 11.71
CA PRO A 169 0.69 1.58 12.77
C PRO A 169 -0.06 1.64 14.10
N TYR A 170 0.03 0.56 14.87
CA TYR A 170 -0.63 0.31 16.16
C TYR A 170 -2.16 0.22 16.14
N SER A 171 -2.87 0.99 15.31
CA SER A 171 -4.34 0.87 15.21
C SER A 171 -4.79 -0.35 14.40
N ARG A 172 -3.92 -0.87 13.51
CA ARG A 172 -4.18 -2.07 12.70
C ARG A 172 -4.57 -3.33 13.48
N HIS A 173 -4.21 -3.39 14.76
CA HIS A 173 -4.55 -4.49 15.66
C HIS A 173 -6.06 -4.55 15.99
N TYR A 174 -6.82 -3.51 15.64
CA TYR A 174 -8.26 -3.37 15.91
C TYR A 174 -9.08 -2.99 14.67
N SER A 175 -8.51 -2.21 13.73
CA SER A 175 -9.28 -1.57 12.65
C SER A 175 -9.62 -2.45 11.43
N HIS A 176 -9.08 -3.67 11.34
CA HIS A 176 -9.44 -4.69 10.34
C HIS A 176 -9.78 -6.05 10.98
N ALA A 177 -10.13 -6.06 12.27
CA ALA A 177 -10.79 -7.22 12.85
C ALA A 177 -12.19 -7.40 12.23
N THR A 178 -12.76 -8.60 12.31
CA THR A 178 -14.19 -8.86 12.10
C THR A 178 -15.06 -8.18 13.17
N ASN A 179 -14.44 -7.69 14.23
CA ASN A 179 -15.05 -7.21 15.46
C ASN A 179 -15.01 -5.67 15.46
N CYS A 180 -16.03 -5.04 16.01
CA CYS A 180 -16.05 -3.60 16.24
C CYS A 180 -14.99 -3.20 17.27
N PHE A 181 -14.52 -1.94 17.22
CA PHE A 181 -13.62 -1.41 18.26
C PHE A 181 -14.23 -1.50 19.68
N LEU A 182 -15.56 -1.44 19.80
CA LEU A 182 -16.26 -1.58 21.07
C LEU A 182 -16.23 -3.02 21.63
N ASP A 183 -16.03 -4.04 20.79
CA ASP A 183 -16.02 -5.45 21.20
C ASP A 183 -14.75 -5.81 22.01
N PHE A 184 -13.75 -4.93 21.99
CA PHE A 184 -12.53 -5.01 22.81
C PHE A 184 -12.72 -4.43 24.23
N LEU A 185 -13.87 -3.81 24.51
CA LEU A 185 -14.14 -3.03 25.71
C LEU A 185 -15.29 -3.61 26.55
N SER A 186 -15.32 -3.24 27.83
CA SER A 186 -16.43 -3.48 28.77
C SER A 186 -16.56 -2.32 29.77
N GLU A 187 -17.71 -2.29 30.45
CA GLU A 187 -17.96 -1.38 31.57
C GLU A 187 -17.35 -1.96 32.86
N GLY A 188 -16.57 -1.15 33.57
CA GLY A 188 -16.02 -1.46 34.88
C GLY A 188 -17.05 -1.31 36.00
N SER A 189 -16.78 -1.89 37.18
CA SER A 189 -17.69 -1.84 38.34
C SER A 189 -17.92 -0.44 38.92
N ASP A 190 -17.18 0.56 38.44
CA ASP A 190 -17.24 1.98 38.77
C ASP A 190 -17.85 2.84 37.63
N GLY A 191 -18.31 2.23 36.53
CA GLY A 191 -18.76 2.92 35.32
C GLY A 191 -17.62 3.42 34.42
N SER A 192 -16.37 3.00 34.67
CA SER A 192 -15.25 3.27 33.76
C SER A 192 -15.30 2.38 32.51
N VAL A 193 -14.58 2.77 31.45
CA VAL A 193 -14.42 1.92 30.26
C VAL A 193 -13.09 1.17 30.36
N ILE A 194 -13.15 -0.16 30.40
CA ILE A 194 -11.98 -1.04 30.56
C ILE A 194 -11.80 -1.94 29.33
N ALA A 195 -10.59 -2.47 29.15
CA ALA A 195 -10.29 -3.47 28.13
C ALA A 195 -10.66 -4.88 28.62
N ASN A 196 -11.32 -5.65 27.75
CA ASN A 196 -11.70 -7.04 27.99
C ASN A 196 -10.45 -7.89 28.31
N GLU A 197 -10.58 -8.81 29.27
CA GLU A 197 -9.46 -9.54 29.88
C GLU A 197 -8.55 -10.22 28.83
N GLU A 198 -9.17 -10.89 27.86
CA GLU A 198 -8.51 -11.57 26.73
C GLU A 198 -7.60 -10.66 25.90
N TYR A 199 -7.99 -9.40 25.70
CA TYR A 199 -7.25 -8.45 24.85
C TYR A 199 -6.33 -7.53 25.66
N ARG A 200 -6.51 -7.43 26.98
CA ARG A 200 -5.89 -6.39 27.83
C ARG A 200 -4.37 -6.35 27.74
N GLU A 201 -3.69 -7.49 27.78
CA GLU A 201 -2.22 -7.55 27.70
C GLU A 201 -1.69 -7.07 26.33
N LYS A 202 -2.31 -7.54 25.25
CA LYS A 202 -1.97 -7.10 23.88
C LYS A 202 -2.24 -5.61 23.69
N MET A 203 -3.41 -5.13 24.15
CA MET A 203 -3.80 -3.72 24.08
C MET A 203 -2.83 -2.83 24.86
N LEU A 204 -2.47 -3.21 26.08
CA LEU A 204 -1.50 -2.47 26.90
C LEU A 204 -0.11 -2.43 26.24
N THR A 205 0.31 -3.52 25.60
CA THR A 205 1.59 -3.60 24.89
C THR A 205 1.61 -2.68 23.66
N VAL A 206 0.56 -2.72 22.83
CA VAL A 206 0.40 -1.84 21.66
C VAL A 206 0.30 -0.37 22.07
N LEU A 207 -0.46 -0.06 23.13
CA LEU A 207 -0.61 1.30 23.67
C LEU A 207 0.72 1.86 24.21
N ARG A 208 1.53 1.04 24.89
CA ARG A 208 2.87 1.43 25.35
C ARG A 208 3.79 1.80 24.18
N LYS A 209 3.84 0.96 23.14
CA LYS A 209 4.64 1.24 21.92
C LYS A 209 4.18 2.52 21.22
N TYR A 210 2.87 2.70 21.03
CA TYR A 210 2.28 3.91 20.44
C TYR A 210 2.61 5.18 21.23
N ASN A 211 2.50 5.13 22.57
CA ASN A 211 2.76 6.28 23.42
C ASN A 211 4.26 6.65 23.48
N SER A 212 5.16 5.66 23.41
CA SER A 212 6.61 5.89 23.22
C SER A 212 6.88 6.59 21.88
N ALA A 213 6.41 6.02 20.76
CA ALA A 213 6.60 6.58 19.43
C ALA A 213 6.05 8.02 19.30
N LYS A 214 4.93 8.34 19.98
CA LYS A 214 4.41 9.71 20.10
C LYS A 214 5.28 10.61 20.98
N LYS A 215 5.64 10.19 22.20
CA LYS A 215 6.41 10.98 23.16
C LYS A 215 7.81 11.35 22.63
N GLU A 216 8.41 10.45 21.87
CA GLU A 216 9.74 10.62 21.26
C GLU A 216 9.69 11.37 19.92
N ASN A 217 8.50 11.78 19.45
CA ASN A 217 8.25 12.37 18.12
C ASN A 217 8.79 11.50 16.97
N ARG A 218 8.61 10.17 17.05
CA ARG A 218 9.22 9.21 16.11
C ARG A 218 8.27 8.69 15.03
N LEU A 219 6.98 9.04 15.06
CA LEU A 219 6.00 8.65 14.03
C LEU A 219 5.20 9.85 13.52
N LEU A 220 5.45 10.25 12.27
CA LEU A 220 4.63 11.20 11.51
C LEU A 220 3.73 10.43 10.53
N THR A 221 2.45 10.78 10.43
CA THR A 221 1.49 10.14 9.51
C THR A 221 0.95 11.15 8.49
N LEU A 222 1.20 10.92 7.21
CA LEU A 222 0.75 11.79 6.10
C LEU A 222 -0.25 11.00 5.23
N PRO A 223 -1.50 11.45 5.06
CA PRO A 223 -2.49 10.75 4.24
C PRO A 223 -2.42 11.17 2.76
N PHE A 224 -2.68 10.23 1.86
CA PHE A 224 -2.97 10.46 0.44
C PHE A 224 -4.23 9.67 0.03
N THR A 225 -4.85 9.99 -1.11
CA THR A 225 -5.93 9.16 -1.68
C THR A 225 -5.66 8.83 -3.14
N THR A 226 -5.45 9.83 -3.97
CA THR A 226 -5.19 9.68 -5.40
C THR A 226 -3.72 9.40 -5.72
N ILE A 227 -3.44 8.94 -6.94
CA ILE A 227 -2.09 8.87 -7.51
C ILE A 227 -1.41 10.25 -7.53
N ASN A 228 -2.16 11.33 -7.76
CA ASN A 228 -1.62 12.69 -7.77
C ASN A 228 -1.18 13.14 -6.37
N ASP A 229 -2.01 12.89 -5.34
CA ASP A 229 -1.66 13.14 -3.93
C ASP A 229 -0.37 12.42 -3.54
N TYR A 230 -0.30 11.13 -3.89
CA TYR A 230 0.85 10.28 -3.62
C TYR A 230 2.13 10.82 -4.25
N LEU A 231 2.10 11.16 -5.55
CA LEU A 231 3.28 11.60 -6.28
C LEU A 231 3.79 12.97 -5.83
N PHE A 232 2.90 13.94 -5.62
CA PHE A 232 3.28 15.28 -5.14
C PHE A 232 3.88 15.22 -3.71
N VAL A 233 3.24 14.49 -2.79
CA VAL A 233 3.74 14.38 -1.41
C VAL A 233 5.03 13.56 -1.34
N LEU A 234 5.13 12.44 -2.08
CA LEU A 234 6.36 11.65 -2.19
C LEU A 234 7.53 12.49 -2.69
N ARG A 235 7.30 13.35 -3.71
CA ARG A 235 8.32 14.24 -4.26
C ARG A 235 8.80 15.29 -3.26
N ALA A 236 7.87 15.95 -2.56
CA ALA A 236 8.21 16.92 -1.52
C ALA A 236 9.04 16.27 -0.40
N VAL A 237 8.52 15.20 0.21
CA VAL A 237 9.21 14.51 1.32
C VAL A 237 10.56 13.94 0.89
N ALA A 238 10.69 13.38 -0.33
CA ALA A 238 11.98 12.89 -0.82
C ALA A 238 13.02 14.01 -1.01
N HIS A 239 12.61 15.21 -1.42
CA HIS A 239 13.51 16.38 -1.44
C HIS A 239 13.86 16.85 -0.02
N ASP A 240 12.89 16.93 0.88
CA ASP A 240 13.12 17.33 2.28
C ASP A 240 14.02 16.35 3.03
N MET A 241 14.06 15.07 2.63
CA MET A 241 14.93 14.03 3.22
C MET A 241 16.44 14.19 2.90
N ARG A 242 16.82 15.08 1.97
CA ARG A 242 18.24 15.25 1.56
C ARG A 242 19.24 15.50 2.71
N PRO A 243 18.97 16.30 3.75
CA PRO A 243 19.91 16.54 4.85
C PRO A 243 20.28 15.30 5.68
N LEU A 244 19.52 14.20 5.54
CA LEU A 244 19.84 12.92 6.19
C LEU A 244 21.00 12.19 5.49
N GLY A 245 21.30 12.54 4.24
CA GLY A 245 22.26 11.84 3.38
C GLY A 245 22.01 10.32 3.40
N PRO A 246 23.03 9.50 3.71
CA PRO A 246 22.88 8.04 3.74
C PRO A 246 22.06 7.50 4.92
N ASN A 247 21.63 8.33 5.88
CA ASN A 247 20.75 7.90 6.99
C ASN A 247 19.26 7.92 6.61
N GLY A 248 18.92 8.44 5.43
CA GLY A 248 17.58 8.40 4.87
C GLY A 248 17.28 7.07 4.18
N LEU A 249 16.12 6.48 4.47
CA LEU A 249 15.62 5.25 3.85
C LEU A 249 14.24 5.49 3.21
N LEU A 250 14.05 5.09 1.96
CA LEU A 250 12.74 5.09 1.31
C LEU A 250 12.27 3.64 1.17
N TYR A 251 11.13 3.31 1.77
CA TYR A 251 10.53 1.97 1.80
C TYR A 251 9.18 2.00 1.06
N LEU A 252 9.24 1.75 -0.25
CA LEU A 252 8.16 2.02 -1.17
C LEU A 252 7.21 0.81 -1.31
N ALA A 253 6.34 0.64 -0.31
CA ALA A 253 5.40 -0.49 -0.20
C ALA A 253 3.93 -0.15 -0.55
N ALA A 254 3.65 1.06 -1.01
CA ALA A 254 2.34 1.43 -1.57
C ALA A 254 2.06 0.70 -2.90
N ALA A 255 0.80 0.35 -3.13
CA ALA A 255 0.31 -0.15 -4.41
C ALA A 255 -0.03 1.05 -5.31
N VAL A 256 0.99 1.53 -6.03
CA VAL A 256 0.91 2.69 -6.93
C VAL A 256 0.24 2.29 -8.25
N SER A 257 -0.63 3.14 -8.79
CA SER A 257 -1.30 2.94 -10.07
C SER A 257 -0.32 3.10 -11.24
N ASP A 258 -0.29 2.11 -12.14
CA ASP A 258 0.59 2.14 -13.32
C ASP A 258 0.06 3.00 -14.47
N PHE A 259 -1.22 3.38 -14.42
CA PHE A 259 -1.95 4.18 -15.42
C PHE A 259 -2.83 5.24 -14.73
N PHE A 260 -3.17 6.33 -15.44
CA PHE A 260 -4.02 7.42 -14.95
C PHE A 260 -4.84 8.11 -16.08
N VAL A 261 -5.78 8.99 -15.71
CA VAL A 261 -6.48 9.87 -16.67
C VAL A 261 -5.88 11.28 -16.58
N PRO A 262 -5.39 11.89 -17.68
CA PRO A 262 -4.92 13.28 -17.67
C PRO A 262 -6.03 14.29 -17.32
N PRO A 263 -5.75 15.38 -16.57
CA PRO A 263 -6.76 16.37 -16.18
C PRO A 263 -7.47 17.09 -17.34
N GLU A 264 -6.81 17.15 -18.50
CA GLU A 264 -7.35 17.66 -19.77
C GLU A 264 -8.38 16.71 -20.43
N ARG A 265 -8.36 15.41 -20.10
CA ARG A 265 -9.32 14.41 -20.59
C ARG A 265 -10.35 13.96 -19.54
N MET A 266 -10.21 14.38 -18.28
CA MET A 266 -11.21 14.08 -17.24
C MET A 266 -12.48 14.92 -17.43
N VAL A 267 -13.63 14.25 -17.53
CA VAL A 267 -14.95 14.91 -17.52
C VAL A 267 -15.24 15.56 -16.16
N GLU A 268 -15.94 16.71 -16.16
CA GLU A 268 -16.23 17.42 -14.90
C GLU A 268 -17.20 16.65 -14.01
N HIS A 269 -18.25 16.04 -14.57
CA HIS A 269 -19.31 15.36 -13.83
C HIS A 269 -19.38 13.85 -14.13
N LYS A 270 -19.98 13.10 -13.20
CA LYS A 270 -20.32 11.67 -13.30
C LYS A 270 -20.67 11.22 -14.72
N ILE A 271 -19.93 10.24 -15.25
CA ILE A 271 -20.21 9.61 -16.56
C ILE A 271 -21.61 8.95 -16.51
N GLN A 272 -22.47 9.23 -17.49
CA GLN A 272 -23.85 8.71 -17.51
C GLN A 272 -23.95 7.34 -18.20
N SER A 273 -24.98 6.56 -17.84
CA SER A 273 -25.21 5.21 -18.38
C SER A 273 -26.38 5.12 -19.36
N THR A 274 -27.12 6.21 -19.54
CA THR A 274 -28.37 6.28 -20.31
C THR A 274 -28.68 7.73 -20.70
N ASN A 275 -29.17 7.95 -21.92
CA ASN A 275 -29.67 9.22 -22.48
C ASN A 275 -30.97 9.75 -21.84
N ALA A 276 -31.23 9.45 -20.57
CA ALA A 276 -32.49 9.77 -19.89
C ALA A 276 -32.70 11.29 -19.69
N THR A 277 -31.61 12.06 -19.70
CA THR A 277 -31.62 13.53 -19.62
C THR A 277 -31.96 14.21 -20.94
N ASP A 278 -31.78 13.51 -22.07
CA ASP A 278 -31.75 14.15 -23.39
C ASP A 278 -33.18 14.42 -23.89
N LEU A 279 -34.15 13.70 -23.35
CA LEU A 279 -35.58 13.94 -23.50
C LEU A 279 -36.04 15.33 -23.00
N ASN A 280 -35.23 16.02 -22.18
CA ASN A 280 -35.49 17.40 -21.76
C ASN A 280 -34.84 18.47 -22.66
N ARG A 281 -34.18 18.09 -23.77
CA ARG A 281 -33.60 19.04 -24.74
C ARG A 281 -34.46 19.32 -25.98
N THR A 282 -35.62 18.68 -26.13
CA THR A 282 -36.54 18.94 -27.26
C THR A 282 -37.38 20.21 -27.05
N ALA A 283 -36.71 21.38 -26.98
CA ALA A 283 -37.34 22.69 -27.03
C ALA A 283 -36.37 23.71 -27.67
N ALA A 284 -36.62 24.02 -28.95
CA ALA A 284 -35.96 25.04 -29.79
C ALA A 284 -34.45 24.88 -30.09
N LYS A 285 -34.14 24.30 -31.27
CA LYS A 285 -33.12 24.82 -32.20
C LYS A 285 -33.36 24.32 -33.63
N ASP A 286 -32.75 25.00 -34.61
CA ASP A 286 -32.96 24.82 -36.05
C ASP A 286 -32.17 23.64 -36.68
N PRO A 287 -32.64 23.06 -37.80
CA PRO A 287 -32.10 21.83 -38.38
C PRO A 287 -30.94 22.11 -39.36
N ALA A 288 -29.84 22.72 -38.90
CA ALA A 288 -28.75 23.17 -39.78
C ALA A 288 -27.30 23.04 -39.24
N ASP A 289 -27.08 22.55 -38.01
CA ASP A 289 -25.75 22.33 -37.43
C ASP A 289 -25.58 20.84 -37.02
N ASP A 290 -25.37 19.94 -38.00
CA ASP A 290 -25.08 18.50 -37.76
C ASP A 290 -23.61 18.28 -37.32
N GLU A 291 -23.17 18.95 -36.25
CA GLU A 291 -21.94 18.62 -35.50
C GLU A 291 -22.26 18.07 -34.09
N GLU A 292 -23.14 17.06 -34.01
CA GLU A 292 -23.36 16.31 -32.76
C GLU A 292 -22.17 15.39 -32.46
N VAL A 293 -21.10 15.98 -31.91
CA VAL A 293 -19.92 15.29 -31.38
C VAL A 293 -20.29 14.48 -30.13
N PHE A 294 -20.89 13.32 -30.35
CA PHE A 294 -20.99 12.24 -29.38
C PHE A 294 -20.14 11.05 -29.81
N ASP A 295 -18.84 11.20 -29.58
CA ASP A 295 -17.87 10.12 -29.54
C ASP A 295 -17.21 10.11 -28.15
N ASN A 296 -17.00 8.92 -27.60
CA ASN A 296 -16.41 8.70 -26.29
C ASN A 296 -15.03 8.03 -26.42
N PHE A 297 -14.28 8.46 -27.46
CA PHE A 297 -12.88 8.16 -27.84
C PHE A 297 -12.62 7.09 -28.94
N ASP A 298 -13.59 6.77 -29.83
CA ASP A 298 -13.32 6.08 -31.12
C ASP A 298 -14.27 6.51 -32.26
N SER A 299 -13.74 7.36 -33.16
CA SER A 299 -14.45 7.93 -34.30
C SER A 299 -14.49 7.00 -35.52
N SER A 300 -15.14 5.83 -35.39
CA SER A 300 -15.40 4.90 -36.50
C SER A 300 -16.85 4.38 -36.52
N PRO A 301 -17.65 4.62 -37.58
CA PRO A 301 -19.09 4.34 -37.61
C PRO A 301 -19.48 2.87 -37.87
N ALA A 302 -18.54 1.93 -37.75
CA ALA A 302 -18.68 0.57 -38.27
C ALA A 302 -19.29 -0.47 -37.30
N VAL A 303 -19.56 -0.12 -36.04
CA VAL A 303 -20.01 -1.07 -35.01
C VAL A 303 -21.28 -0.56 -34.28
N PRO A 304 -22.35 -1.37 -34.14
CA PRO A 304 -23.52 -0.99 -33.36
C PRO A 304 -23.16 -0.70 -31.90
N ARG A 305 -23.38 0.56 -31.48
CA ARG A 305 -23.08 1.07 -30.14
C ARG A 305 -23.87 0.31 -29.08
N ASN A 306 -23.19 -0.65 -28.46
CA ASN A 306 -23.72 -1.50 -27.40
C ASN A 306 -23.48 -0.85 -26.02
N LYS A 307 -24.15 -1.36 -24.97
CA LYS A 307 -24.16 -0.78 -23.61
C LYS A 307 -22.83 -1.01 -22.86
N ARG A 308 -21.72 -0.49 -23.40
CA ARG A 308 -20.36 -0.63 -22.85
C ARG A 308 -19.80 0.72 -22.46
N LEU A 309 -18.93 0.70 -21.45
CA LEU A 309 -18.07 1.82 -21.09
C LEU A 309 -16.64 1.44 -21.47
N ILE A 310 -15.98 2.29 -22.24
CA ILE A 310 -14.55 2.24 -22.55
C ILE A 310 -13.88 3.35 -21.71
N ILE A 311 -12.67 3.10 -21.22
CA ILE A 311 -11.90 4.03 -20.41
C ILE A 311 -10.44 3.95 -20.86
N ASP A 312 -9.96 4.99 -21.54
CA ASP A 312 -8.58 5.08 -21.98
C ASP A 312 -7.72 5.75 -20.89
N LEU A 313 -6.57 5.14 -20.62
CA LEU A 313 -5.67 5.52 -19.52
C LEU A 313 -4.24 5.64 -20.04
N ASP A 314 -3.54 6.71 -19.66
CA ASP A 314 -2.13 6.88 -20.01
C ASP A 314 -1.23 6.24 -18.96
N PRO A 315 -0.05 5.71 -19.33
CA PRO A 315 0.89 5.16 -18.37
C PRO A 315 1.45 6.26 -17.45
N VAL A 316 1.39 6.04 -16.14
CA VAL A 316 2.02 6.93 -15.15
C VAL A 316 3.54 6.94 -15.38
N PRO A 317 4.20 8.12 -15.45
CA PRO A 317 5.65 8.21 -15.61
C PRO A 317 6.41 7.44 -14.53
N LYS A 318 7.59 6.92 -14.87
CA LYS A 318 8.31 5.97 -13.99
C LYS A 318 9.30 6.68 -13.07
N PHE A 319 8.74 7.48 -12.16
CA PHE A 319 9.45 8.33 -11.17
C PHE A 319 10.48 7.62 -10.27
N LEU A 320 10.51 6.28 -10.22
CA LEU A 320 11.53 5.53 -9.48
C LEU A 320 12.97 5.87 -9.92
N LYS A 321 13.18 6.25 -11.20
CA LYS A 321 14.49 6.75 -11.64
C LYS A 321 14.81 8.12 -11.06
N ASN A 322 13.84 9.04 -11.09
CA ASN A 322 13.97 10.41 -10.58
C ASN A 322 14.19 10.46 -9.06
N LEU A 323 13.60 9.52 -8.33
CA LEU A 323 13.84 9.31 -6.89
C LEU A 323 15.32 9.05 -6.58
N VAL A 324 15.98 8.21 -7.39
CA VAL A 324 17.40 7.84 -7.27
C VAL A 324 18.31 8.92 -7.85
N ASP A 325 18.10 9.34 -9.10
CA ASP A 325 18.99 10.26 -9.81
C ASP A 325 18.90 11.71 -9.29
N GLY A 326 17.80 12.09 -8.63
CA GLY A 326 17.47 13.49 -8.37
C GLY A 326 16.89 13.80 -7.01
N TRP A 327 15.89 13.07 -6.52
CA TRP A 327 15.14 13.52 -5.34
C TRP A 327 15.92 13.27 -4.04
N ALA A 328 16.35 12.03 -3.78
CA ALA A 328 17.06 11.61 -2.56
C ALA A 328 18.29 10.72 -2.87
N PRO A 329 19.31 11.22 -3.60
CA PRO A 329 20.34 10.38 -4.23
C PRO A 329 21.27 9.64 -3.27
N GLU A 330 21.50 10.15 -2.07
CA GLU A 330 22.33 9.47 -1.05
C GLU A 330 21.55 8.44 -0.22
N GLY A 331 20.22 8.52 -0.21
CA GLY A 331 19.36 7.68 0.62
C GLY A 331 19.29 6.24 0.11
N MET A 332 19.17 5.28 1.02
CA MET A 332 18.87 3.91 0.61
C MET A 332 17.42 3.84 0.10
N ILE A 333 17.20 3.20 -1.05
CA ILE A 333 15.88 3.09 -1.69
C ILE A 333 15.52 1.62 -1.88
N VAL A 334 14.42 1.21 -1.24
CA VAL A 334 13.84 -0.13 -1.24
C VAL A 334 12.47 -0.07 -1.94
N SER A 335 12.27 -0.88 -2.98
CA SER A 335 10.97 -0.99 -3.66
C SER A 335 10.36 -2.37 -3.53
N PHE A 336 9.05 -2.48 -3.77
CA PHE A 336 8.32 -3.75 -3.74
C PHE A 336 7.93 -4.26 -5.13
N LYS A 337 7.92 -5.59 -5.29
CA LYS A 337 7.38 -6.26 -6.49
C LYS A 337 6.41 -7.36 -6.09
N LEU A 338 5.11 -7.06 -6.25
CA LEU A 338 4.04 -8.03 -6.14
C LEU A 338 3.85 -8.74 -7.49
N GLU A 339 3.84 -10.07 -7.48
CA GLU A 339 3.49 -10.89 -8.65
C GLU A 339 2.55 -12.04 -8.23
N THR A 340 1.95 -12.70 -9.22
CA THR A 340 1.15 -13.92 -9.04
C THR A 340 1.86 -15.17 -9.58
N ASP A 341 2.79 -15.01 -10.52
CA ASP A 341 3.57 -16.09 -11.12
C ASP A 341 4.98 -16.17 -10.48
N PRO A 342 5.38 -17.34 -9.91
CA PRO A 342 6.71 -17.55 -9.35
C PRO A 342 7.86 -17.38 -10.35
N HIS A 343 7.66 -17.66 -11.64
CA HIS A 343 8.74 -17.73 -12.63
C HIS A 343 9.27 -16.34 -13.04
N ILE A 344 8.40 -15.33 -13.05
CA ILE A 344 8.74 -13.97 -13.48
C ILE A 344 9.18 -13.04 -12.33
N LEU A 345 8.96 -13.42 -11.07
CA LEU A 345 9.18 -12.53 -9.91
C LEU A 345 10.63 -12.02 -9.81
N ILE A 346 11.61 -12.92 -9.82
CA ILE A 346 13.03 -12.54 -9.69
C ILE A 346 13.51 -11.79 -10.94
N GLN A 347 13.05 -12.18 -12.14
CA GLN A 347 13.41 -11.52 -13.39
C GLN A 347 12.89 -10.07 -13.44
N LYS A 348 11.63 -9.85 -13.06
CA LYS A 348 11.04 -8.50 -12.96
C LYS A 348 11.65 -7.67 -11.84
N ALA A 349 12.08 -8.29 -10.75
CA ALA A 349 12.82 -7.62 -9.68
C ALA A 349 14.19 -7.14 -10.19
N GLN A 350 14.96 -8.00 -10.87
CA GLN A 350 16.24 -7.62 -11.46
C GLN A 350 16.08 -6.51 -12.51
N TYR A 351 15.14 -6.64 -13.43
CA TYR A 351 14.81 -5.59 -14.41
C TYR A 351 14.45 -4.24 -13.75
N SER A 352 13.80 -4.27 -12.58
CA SER A 352 13.49 -3.06 -11.80
C SER A 352 14.75 -2.42 -11.20
N LEU A 353 15.71 -3.22 -10.72
CA LEU A 353 17.03 -2.72 -10.30
C LEU A 353 17.79 -2.12 -11.49
N ASP A 354 17.89 -2.86 -12.60
CA ASP A 354 18.65 -2.44 -13.78
C ASP A 354 18.11 -1.14 -14.38
N ARG A 355 16.78 -0.98 -14.42
CA ARG A 355 16.11 0.22 -14.97
C ARG A 355 16.16 1.44 -14.06
N TYR A 356 16.11 1.25 -12.73
CA TYR A 356 15.95 2.36 -11.77
C TYR A 356 17.15 2.58 -10.85
N GLN A 357 18.15 1.69 -10.84
CA GLN A 357 19.42 1.79 -10.08
C GLN A 357 19.26 2.02 -8.56
N HIS A 358 18.20 1.45 -7.98
CA HIS A 358 17.97 1.48 -6.52
C HIS A 358 18.55 0.25 -5.82
N HIS A 359 18.48 0.24 -4.49
CA HIS A 359 19.36 -0.57 -3.63
C HIS A 359 18.84 -1.98 -3.33
N LEU A 360 17.52 -2.18 -3.34
CA LEU A 360 16.86 -3.45 -3.02
C LEU A 360 15.45 -3.49 -3.62
N VAL A 361 15.09 -4.61 -4.25
CA VAL A 361 13.70 -5.00 -4.50
C VAL A 361 13.31 -6.11 -3.53
N ILE A 362 12.20 -5.91 -2.82
CA ILE A 362 11.55 -6.96 -2.03
C ILE A 362 10.40 -7.54 -2.88
N GLY A 363 10.65 -8.71 -3.46
CA GLY A 363 9.66 -9.45 -4.23
C GLY A 363 8.76 -10.30 -3.32
N ASN A 364 7.46 -10.37 -3.62
CA ASN A 364 6.54 -11.31 -2.98
C ASN A 364 5.44 -11.83 -3.91
N LEU A 365 5.08 -13.10 -3.76
CA LEU A 365 3.92 -13.68 -4.45
C LEU A 365 2.64 -13.41 -3.67
N LEU A 366 1.55 -13.06 -4.35
CA LEU A 366 0.27 -12.71 -3.72
C LEU A 366 -0.23 -13.78 -2.72
N SER A 367 -0.01 -15.05 -3.05
CA SER A 367 -0.37 -16.23 -2.27
C SER A 367 0.54 -16.48 -1.06
N THR A 368 1.85 -16.25 -1.17
CA THR A 368 2.83 -16.58 -0.11
C THR A 368 3.33 -15.37 0.68
N ARG A 369 2.89 -14.13 0.35
CA ARG A 369 3.38 -12.85 0.92
C ARG A 369 3.38 -12.68 2.46
N LYS A 370 2.63 -13.49 3.20
CA LYS A 370 2.65 -13.53 4.68
C LYS A 370 3.74 -14.47 5.23
N TRP A 371 4.15 -15.46 4.45
CA TRP A 371 5.07 -16.53 4.84
C TRP A 371 6.49 -16.35 4.30
N GLU A 372 6.66 -15.69 3.14
CA GLU A 372 7.97 -15.43 2.55
C GLU A 372 8.03 -14.15 1.71
N VAL A 373 9.25 -13.67 1.49
CA VAL A 373 9.63 -12.67 0.49
C VAL A 373 11.00 -13.04 -0.10
N VAL A 374 11.36 -12.49 -1.27
CA VAL A 374 12.70 -12.58 -1.86
C VAL A 374 13.35 -11.19 -1.90
N PHE A 375 14.56 -11.09 -1.37
CA PHE A 375 15.40 -9.89 -1.49
C PHE A 375 16.26 -10.01 -2.75
N VAL A 376 16.12 -9.08 -3.69
CA VAL A 376 16.94 -9.00 -4.90
C VAL A 376 17.70 -7.68 -4.85
N ALA A 377 19.03 -7.73 -4.94
CA ALA A 377 19.92 -6.58 -4.82
C ALA A 377 20.94 -6.57 -5.98
N PRO A 378 21.47 -5.41 -6.39
CA PRO A 378 22.34 -5.31 -7.56
C PRO A 378 23.52 -6.29 -7.54
N GLY A 379 23.62 -7.13 -8.57
CA GLY A 379 24.68 -8.13 -8.72
C GLY A 379 24.59 -9.34 -7.77
N GLN A 380 23.46 -9.56 -7.09
CA GLN A 380 23.27 -10.67 -6.14
C GLN A 380 22.09 -11.58 -6.52
N PRO A 381 22.18 -12.90 -6.25
CA PRO A 381 21.05 -13.80 -6.43
C PRO A 381 19.90 -13.49 -5.45
N GLY A 382 18.68 -13.87 -5.81
CA GLY A 382 17.49 -13.62 -4.99
C GLY A 382 17.51 -14.39 -3.66
N ARG A 383 17.74 -13.69 -2.55
CA ARG A 383 17.81 -14.27 -1.21
C ARG A 383 16.43 -14.34 -0.56
N TRP A 384 15.92 -15.55 -0.37
CA TRP A 384 14.63 -15.77 0.30
C TRP A 384 14.69 -15.53 1.81
N ILE A 385 13.67 -14.86 2.35
CA ILE A 385 13.40 -14.72 3.78
C ILE A 385 12.06 -15.38 4.07
N ARG A 386 11.98 -16.22 5.10
CA ARG A 386 10.81 -17.05 5.41
C ARG A 386 10.49 -17.04 6.90
N VAL A 387 9.20 -17.04 7.23
CA VAL A 387 8.74 -17.33 8.59
C VAL A 387 9.16 -18.76 8.97
N PRO A 388 9.74 -18.99 10.16
CA PRO A 388 10.08 -20.32 10.65
C PRO A 388 8.85 -21.24 10.66
N ARG A 389 8.97 -22.40 10.00
CA ARG A 389 7.89 -23.39 9.93
C ARG A 389 8.15 -24.52 10.93
N ASN A 390 7.41 -24.52 12.03
CA ASN A 390 7.38 -25.61 13.01
C ASN A 390 6.78 -26.89 12.39
N ARG A 391 7.58 -27.62 11.60
CA ARG A 391 7.24 -28.92 11.02
C ARG A 391 7.11 -29.97 12.14
N ARG A 392 5.93 -30.05 12.75
CA ARG A 392 5.49 -31.20 13.57
C ARG A 392 5.60 -32.48 12.71
N LYS A 393 6.72 -33.19 12.82
CA LYS A 393 6.88 -34.52 12.22
C LYS A 393 5.81 -35.45 12.82
N LYS A 394 4.82 -35.85 12.03
CA LYS A 394 4.02 -37.05 12.31
C LYS A 394 4.88 -38.29 12.04
N SER A 395 5.92 -38.50 12.84
CA SER A 395 6.67 -39.74 12.89
C SER A 395 5.84 -40.80 13.61
N ILE A 396 4.93 -41.43 12.86
CA ILE A 396 4.30 -42.69 13.28
C ILE A 396 5.42 -43.74 13.26
N GLY A 397 5.87 -44.12 14.46
CA GLY A 397 7.08 -44.92 14.66
C GLY A 397 8.01 -44.23 15.66
N GLY A 398 7.88 -44.58 16.94
CA GLY A 398 8.66 -43.98 18.02
C GLY A 398 10.10 -44.51 18.08
N ASN A 399 11.07 -43.60 18.14
CA ASN A 399 12.42 -43.89 18.62
C ASN A 399 13.08 -42.61 19.15
N GLU A 400 13.05 -42.42 20.47
CA GLU A 400 13.39 -41.14 21.12
C GLU A 400 14.88 -40.77 21.01
N ARG A 401 15.74 -41.71 20.59
CA ARG A 401 17.19 -41.50 20.43
C ARG A 401 17.61 -40.67 19.19
N LEU A 402 16.67 -40.15 18.41
CA LEU A 402 16.95 -39.23 17.28
C LEU A 402 16.49 -37.78 17.52
N VAL A 403 16.03 -37.45 18.74
CA VAL A 403 15.69 -36.07 19.13
C VAL A 403 16.97 -35.29 19.43
N GLY A 404 17.58 -34.69 18.41
CA GLY A 404 18.72 -33.77 18.56
C GLY A 404 19.56 -33.53 17.30
N VAL A 405 19.69 -34.54 16.42
CA VAL A 405 20.71 -34.54 15.33
C VAL A 405 20.16 -34.03 13.99
N ALA A 406 19.15 -33.15 14.01
CA ALA A 406 18.46 -32.67 12.80
C ALA A 406 18.13 -31.17 12.81
N ALA A 407 18.81 -30.39 13.68
CA ALA A 407 18.64 -28.94 13.79
C ALA A 407 19.53 -28.13 12.81
N GLU A 408 20.56 -28.75 12.24
CA GLU A 408 21.57 -28.08 11.40
C GLU A 408 21.27 -28.18 9.89
N GLY A 409 20.19 -28.87 9.51
CA GLY A 409 19.84 -29.20 8.12
C GLY A 409 18.83 -28.25 7.46
N THR A 410 18.98 -26.94 7.61
CA THR A 410 18.11 -25.97 6.90
C THR A 410 18.58 -25.78 5.46
N GLU A 411 18.25 -26.74 4.58
CA GLU A 411 18.46 -26.55 3.13
C GLU A 411 17.77 -25.27 2.66
N THR A 412 18.55 -24.30 2.18
CA THR A 412 18.05 -23.05 1.63
C THR A 412 17.49 -23.29 0.23
N ILE A 413 16.28 -23.86 0.16
CA ILE A 413 15.55 -24.10 -1.09
C ILE A 413 15.33 -22.74 -1.78
N GLU A 414 16.11 -22.44 -2.82
CA GLU A 414 16.09 -21.16 -3.56
C GLU A 414 14.84 -20.95 -4.44
N ARG A 415 13.88 -21.88 -4.37
CA ARG A 415 12.60 -21.86 -5.09
C ARG A 415 11.49 -21.32 -4.18
N PRO A 416 10.47 -20.62 -4.70
CA PRO A 416 9.28 -20.22 -3.93
C PRO A 416 8.58 -21.41 -3.26
N LEU A 417 7.81 -21.15 -2.21
CA LEU A 417 6.94 -22.15 -1.58
C LEU A 417 5.71 -22.44 -2.47
N ASP A 418 5.27 -23.69 -2.57
CA ASP A 418 3.92 -24.00 -3.09
C ASP A 418 2.89 -23.53 -2.03
N PRO A 419 1.87 -22.72 -2.39
CA PRO A 419 0.80 -22.35 -1.46
C PRO A 419 0.09 -23.55 -0.80
N LYS A 420 0.05 -24.72 -1.46
CA LYS A 420 -0.53 -25.97 -0.92
C LYS A 420 0.28 -26.57 0.23
N ASP A 421 1.57 -26.24 0.33
CA ASP A 421 2.42 -26.69 1.43
C ASP A 421 2.25 -25.86 2.69
N LEU A 422 1.52 -24.73 2.66
CA LEU A 422 1.40 -23.82 3.79
C LEU A 422 0.41 -24.36 4.86
N PRO A 423 0.63 -24.08 6.15
CA PRO A 423 -0.38 -24.31 7.19
C PRO A 423 -1.65 -23.47 6.94
N ASP A 424 -2.81 -23.99 7.35
CA ASP A 424 -4.06 -23.23 7.35
C ASP A 424 -3.97 -22.02 8.30
N GLY A 425 -4.42 -20.86 7.84
CA GLY A 425 -4.49 -19.63 8.62
C GLY A 425 -3.31 -18.67 8.40
N GLU A 426 -3.03 -17.86 9.41
CA GLU A 426 -1.96 -16.86 9.40
C GLU A 426 -0.73 -17.36 10.17
N PRO A 427 0.50 -16.94 9.81
CA PRO A 427 1.69 -17.31 10.56
C PRO A 427 1.69 -16.75 11.98
N GLU A 428 2.23 -17.52 12.93
CA GLU A 428 2.43 -17.12 14.34
C GLU A 428 3.33 -15.87 14.49
N VAL A 429 4.18 -15.61 13.48
CA VAL A 429 5.16 -14.51 13.45
C VAL A 429 5.00 -13.75 12.13
N GLU A 430 4.87 -12.42 12.23
CA GLU A 430 4.76 -11.54 11.06
C GLU A 430 6.09 -11.49 10.30
N ILE A 431 6.08 -11.76 8.99
CA ILE A 431 7.30 -11.80 8.14
C ILE A 431 8.11 -10.49 8.21
N GLU A 432 7.44 -9.36 8.46
CA GLU A 432 8.05 -8.05 8.71
C GLU A 432 9.09 -8.06 9.83
N SER A 433 8.92 -8.89 10.87
CA SER A 433 9.90 -9.05 11.95
C SER A 433 11.26 -9.61 11.48
N LEU A 434 11.28 -10.21 10.28
CA LEU A 434 12.48 -10.73 9.62
C LEU A 434 12.93 -9.81 8.48
N ILE A 435 11.99 -9.11 7.83
CA ILE A 435 12.29 -8.12 6.78
C ILE A 435 13.03 -6.92 7.36
N ILE A 436 12.55 -6.33 8.46
CA ILE A 436 13.08 -5.04 8.93
C ILE A 436 14.53 -5.14 9.46
N PRO A 437 14.91 -6.12 10.31
CA PRO A 437 16.32 -6.30 10.69
C PRO A 437 17.23 -6.61 9.49
N ALA A 438 16.70 -7.30 8.46
CA ALA A 438 17.45 -7.56 7.23
C ALA A 438 17.64 -6.28 6.37
N VAL A 439 16.65 -5.40 6.30
CA VAL A 439 16.76 -4.08 5.67
C VAL A 439 17.71 -3.18 6.47
N GLU A 440 17.64 -3.19 7.81
CA GLU A 440 18.54 -2.42 8.66
C GLU A 440 20.00 -2.86 8.48
N ALA A 441 20.29 -4.16 8.41
CA ALA A 441 21.64 -4.65 8.16
C ALA A 441 22.19 -4.15 6.79
N MET A 442 21.34 -4.09 5.77
CA MET A 442 21.69 -3.50 4.47
C MET A 442 21.88 -1.98 4.55
N HIS A 443 21.01 -1.25 5.23
CA HIS A 443 21.10 0.20 5.40
C HIS A 443 22.33 0.61 6.23
N THR A 444 22.65 -0.14 7.28
CA THR A 444 23.89 -0.02 8.06
C THR A 444 25.12 -0.23 7.18
N SER A 445 25.05 -1.13 6.20
CA SER A 445 26.13 -1.37 5.24
C SER A 445 26.23 -0.26 4.18
N HIS A 446 25.09 0.33 3.78
CA HIS A 446 25.03 1.51 2.90
C HIS A 446 25.68 2.74 3.54
N ILE A 447 25.31 3.06 4.79
CA ILE A 447 25.88 4.16 5.58
C ILE A 447 27.40 4.03 5.69
N LYS A 448 27.92 2.84 6.01
CA LYS A 448 29.37 2.59 6.10
C LYS A 448 30.07 2.81 4.76
N LYS A 449 29.54 2.28 3.66
CA LYS A 449 30.11 2.47 2.31
C LYS A 449 30.18 3.94 1.90
N ASN A 450 29.15 4.74 2.17
CA ASN A 450 29.20 6.18 1.86
C ASN A 450 30.25 6.90 2.74
N GLN A 451 30.29 6.59 4.04
CA GLN A 451 31.33 7.12 4.95
C GLN A 451 32.76 6.70 4.59
N GLU A 452 32.96 5.54 3.97
CA GLU A 452 34.25 5.06 3.45
C GLU A 452 34.62 5.78 2.15
N SER A 453 33.65 5.92 1.23
CA SER A 453 33.79 6.70 -0.01
C SER A 453 34.24 8.15 0.27
N LEU A 454 33.53 8.84 1.17
CA LEU A 454 33.84 10.21 1.61
C LEU A 454 35.23 10.36 2.23
N LYS A 455 35.77 9.31 2.87
CA LYS A 455 37.14 9.30 3.43
C LYS A 455 38.22 8.99 2.38
N SER A 456 37.84 8.43 1.23
CA SER A 456 38.76 8.05 0.15
C SER A 456 39.03 9.15 -0.88
N LEU A 457 38.22 10.22 -0.88
CA LEU A 457 38.43 11.39 -1.72
C LEU A 457 39.76 12.10 -1.36
N PRO A 458 40.62 12.42 -2.35
CA PRO A 458 41.90 13.07 -2.09
C PRO A 458 41.70 14.49 -1.57
N ARG A 459 42.42 14.85 -0.49
CA ARG A 459 42.34 16.18 0.14
C ARG A 459 43.02 17.29 -0.66
N ASP A 460 43.93 16.93 -1.57
CA ASP A 460 44.61 17.86 -2.48
C ASP A 460 43.96 17.83 -3.87
N ALA A 461 42.87 18.56 -4.00
CA ALA A 461 42.38 19.08 -5.27
C ALA A 461 42.08 20.57 -5.06
N SER A 462 42.88 21.45 -5.67
CA SER A 462 42.71 22.90 -5.55
C SER A 462 41.43 23.34 -6.24
N LEU A 463 40.34 23.41 -5.48
CA LEU A 463 39.02 23.84 -5.94
C LEU A 463 39.08 25.27 -6.50
N PRO A 464 38.36 25.58 -7.60
CA PRO A 464 38.15 26.96 -8.04
C PRO A 464 37.52 27.80 -6.91
N PRO A 465 37.86 29.09 -6.80
CA PRO A 465 37.48 29.91 -5.64
C PRO A 465 35.97 29.96 -5.39
N ASP A 466 35.16 29.88 -6.45
CA ASP A 466 33.69 29.91 -6.38
C ASP A 466 33.07 28.71 -5.62
N GLN A 467 33.79 27.58 -5.52
CA GLN A 467 33.32 26.41 -4.77
C GLN A 467 33.81 26.38 -3.32
N ALA A 468 34.82 27.18 -2.96
CA ALA A 468 35.32 27.27 -1.59
C ALA A 468 34.31 27.96 -0.65
N ALA A 469 33.55 28.94 -1.15
CA ALA A 469 32.56 29.68 -0.38
C ALA A 469 31.42 28.78 0.15
N LEU A 470 30.84 27.94 -0.72
CA LEU A 470 29.76 27.02 -0.37
C LEU A 470 30.17 25.98 0.70
N LEU A 471 31.44 25.57 0.71
CA LEU A 471 31.98 24.68 1.74
C LEU A 471 32.27 25.40 3.06
N GLN A 472 32.55 26.70 3.05
CA GLN A 472 32.75 27.48 4.28
C GLN A 472 31.43 27.74 5.01
N GLU A 473 30.33 28.02 4.31
CA GLU A 473 29.00 28.12 4.95
C GLU A 473 28.59 26.78 5.57
N ALA A 474 28.78 25.67 4.85
CA ALA A 474 28.44 24.32 5.34
C ALA A 474 29.27 23.85 6.56
N VAL A 475 30.45 24.43 6.81
CA VAL A 475 31.30 24.13 7.98
C VAL A 475 31.06 25.13 9.13
N ALA A 476 30.57 26.33 8.83
CA ALA A 476 30.25 27.36 9.83
C ALA A 476 28.86 27.20 10.48
N SER A 477 28.05 26.25 10.02
CA SER A 477 26.66 26.01 10.48
C SER A 477 26.43 24.63 11.12
N GLY A 478 27.49 23.97 11.62
CA GLY A 478 27.45 22.69 12.34
C GLY A 478 27.68 22.82 13.84
#